data_AF-A0A284RTH5-F1
#
_entry.id   AF-A0A284RTH5-F1
#
_cell.length_a   1.000
_cell.length_b   1.000
_cell.length_c   1.000
_cell.angle_alpha   90.00
_cell.angle_beta   90.00
_cell.angle_gamma   90.00
#
_symmetry.space_group_name_H-M   'P 1'
#
loop_
_entity.id
_entity.type
_entity.pdbx_description
1 polymer ?
#
loop_
_entity_poly.entity_id
_entity_poly.type
_entity_poly.pdbx_seq_one_letter_code
_entity_poly.pdbx_strand_id
1 'polypeptide(L)'
;MSDSDSESHPESPLVLQGRQRAMWLEFLDDCDPVLAAMALEAKNTPPKISANQRYYCRKSEALIEKAKQHNKRYDDEPRLPWQRQHQLRNEIG
;
A
#
# COMPACT_ATOMS: atom_id res chain seq x y z
N MET A 1 3.93 12.79 53.52
CA MET A 1 3.26 12.89 52.21
C MET A 1 4.12 12.07 51.28
N SER A 2 3.66 10.85 50.99
CA SER A 2 4.38 9.87 50.18
C SER A 2 3.56 9.69 48.92
N ASP A 3 3.98 10.31 47.83
CA ASP A 3 3.36 10.12 46.54
C ASP A 3 4.17 9.07 45.79
N SER A 4 3.73 7.83 45.93
CA SER A 4 3.88 6.80 44.92
C SER A 4 2.89 7.11 43.81
N ASP A 5 3.34 7.19 42.56
CA ASP A 5 2.69 6.47 41.47
C ASP A 5 3.59 6.48 40.23
N SER A 6 4.33 5.39 40.13
CA SER A 6 4.99 4.93 38.92
C SER A 6 3.93 4.28 38.03
N GLU A 7 3.47 4.92 36.97
CA GLU A 7 2.96 4.21 35.80
C GLU A 7 2.86 5.12 34.58
N SER A 8 3.77 4.92 33.62
CA SER A 8 3.60 5.34 32.24
C SER A 8 4.43 4.38 31.41
N HIS A 9 3.77 3.29 31.02
CA HIS A 9 4.21 2.24 30.11
C HIS A 9 5.26 2.70 29.10
N PRO A 10 6.41 2.01 28.98
CA PRO A 10 7.19 2.14 27.77
C PRO A 10 6.36 1.49 26.67
N GLU A 11 5.88 2.32 25.73
CA GLU A 11 5.51 1.83 24.41
C GLU A 11 6.63 0.92 23.95
N SER A 12 6.38 -0.39 23.94
CA SER A 12 7.33 -1.34 23.39
C SER A 12 7.45 -0.98 21.92
N PRO A 13 8.57 -0.40 21.47
CA PRO A 13 8.78 -0.31 20.04
C PRO A 13 8.84 -1.76 19.60
N LEU A 14 8.05 -2.13 18.60
CA LEU A 14 8.22 -3.40 17.90
C LEU A 14 9.60 -3.36 17.24
N VAL A 15 10.64 -3.57 18.05
CA VAL A 15 12.00 -3.72 17.60
C VAL A 15 12.01 -5.09 16.95
N LEU A 16 11.72 -5.12 15.65
CA LEU A 16 12.09 -6.22 14.76
C LEU A 16 13.62 -6.24 14.62
N GLN A 17 14.34 -6.31 15.75
CA GLN A 17 15.78 -6.48 15.80
C GLN A 17 16.06 -7.94 15.45
N GLY A 18 16.70 -8.13 14.29
CA GLY A 18 17.53 -9.30 14.06
C GLY A 18 16.80 -10.63 13.79
N ARG A 19 15.50 -10.65 13.49
CA ARG A 19 14.90 -11.88 12.97
C ARG A 19 15.53 -12.17 11.61
N GLN A 20 16.32 -13.26 11.54
CA GLN A 20 16.50 -14.05 10.32
C GLN A 20 15.17 -14.04 9.58
N ARG A 21 15.19 -13.90 8.25
CA ARG A 21 13.96 -13.86 7.43
C ARG A 21 13.15 -15.14 7.67
N ALA A 22 12.32 -15.13 8.71
CA ALA A 22 11.49 -16.25 9.10
C ALA A 22 10.58 -16.49 7.92
N MET A 23 10.71 -17.67 7.33
CA MET A 23 9.90 -18.00 6.18
C MET A 23 8.49 -18.20 6.70
N TRP A 24 7.48 -17.59 6.06
CA TRP A 24 6.09 -17.65 6.55
C TRP A 24 5.60 -19.09 6.80
N LEU A 25 6.21 -20.07 6.13
CA LEU A 25 6.00 -21.52 6.32
C LEU A 25 6.22 -21.99 7.76
N GLU A 26 7.12 -21.38 8.51
CA GLU A 26 7.42 -21.72 9.90
C GLU A 26 6.25 -21.45 10.84
N PHE A 27 5.35 -20.54 10.46
CA PHE A 27 4.22 -20.14 11.28
C PHE A 27 2.94 -20.93 10.99
N LEU A 28 2.95 -21.90 10.05
CA LEU A 28 1.74 -22.67 9.73
C LEU A 28 1.21 -23.48 10.91
N ASP A 29 2.12 -23.96 11.76
CA ASP A 29 1.81 -24.74 12.97
C ASP A 29 2.06 -23.91 14.25
N ASP A 30 2.10 -22.58 14.15
CA ASP A 30 2.31 -21.71 15.33
C ASP A 30 1.12 -21.82 16.30
N CYS A 31 1.42 -21.78 17.59
CA CYS A 31 0.40 -21.75 18.64
C CYS A 31 -0.42 -20.45 18.62
N ASP A 32 0.13 -19.37 18.06
CA ASP A 32 -0.59 -18.12 17.82
C ASP A 32 -1.52 -18.27 16.59
N PRO A 33 -2.85 -18.26 16.79
CA PRO A 33 -3.80 -18.42 15.70
C PRO A 33 -3.75 -17.29 14.66
N VAL A 34 -3.28 -16.09 15.05
CA VAL A 34 -3.14 -14.97 14.12
C VAL A 34 -1.96 -15.20 13.18
N LEU A 35 -0.82 -15.65 13.70
CA LEU A 35 0.36 -15.96 12.89
C LEU A 35 0.08 -17.15 11.95
N ALA A 36 -0.59 -18.19 12.43
CA ALA A 36 -1.00 -19.33 11.63
C ALA A 36 -1.97 -18.94 10.50
N ALA A 37 -2.95 -18.08 10.80
CA ALA A 37 -3.87 -17.57 9.79
C ALA A 37 -3.13 -16.77 8.70
N MET A 38 -2.22 -15.87 9.08
CA MET A 38 -1.43 -15.09 8.11
C MET A 38 -0.53 -15.98 7.25
N ALA A 39 0.09 -17.01 7.82
CA ALA A 39 0.89 -17.97 7.08
C ALA A 39 0.04 -18.76 6.07
N LEU A 40 -1.18 -19.15 6.47
CA LEU A 40 -2.12 -19.86 5.61
C LEU A 40 -2.59 -18.98 4.45
N GLU A 41 -2.87 -17.70 4.69
CA GLU A 41 -3.19 -16.73 3.64
C GLU A 41 -2.02 -16.56 2.66
N ALA A 42 -0.79 -16.45 3.17
CA ALA A 42 0.41 -16.36 2.34
C ALA A 42 0.60 -17.62 1.48
N LYS A 43 0.34 -18.82 2.03
CA LYS A 43 0.37 -20.10 1.30
C LYS A 43 -0.63 -20.13 0.15
N ASN A 44 -1.84 -19.64 0.41
CA ASN A 44 -2.96 -19.70 -0.53
C ASN A 44 -2.94 -18.54 -1.53
N THR A 45 -2.05 -17.57 -1.36
CA THR A 45 -1.92 -16.42 -2.27
C THR A 45 -1.41 -16.90 -3.64
N PRO A 46 -2.17 -16.67 -4.73
CA PRO A 46 -1.75 -17.05 -6.06
C PRO A 46 -0.38 -16.45 -6.44
N PRO A 47 0.50 -17.19 -7.14
CA PRO A 47 1.82 -16.70 -7.55
C PRO A 47 1.78 -15.39 -8.34
N LYS A 48 0.71 -15.15 -9.11
CA LYS A 48 0.51 -13.91 -9.85
C LYS A 48 0.33 -12.70 -8.93
N ILE A 49 -0.37 -12.87 -7.81
CA ILE A 49 -0.58 -11.80 -6.83
C ILE A 49 0.73 -11.48 -6.12
N SER A 50 1.48 -12.51 -5.69
CA SER A 50 2.79 -12.28 -5.04
C SER A 50 3.82 -11.66 -6.00
N ALA A 51 3.81 -12.05 -7.28
CA ALA A 51 4.63 -11.42 -8.31
C ALA A 51 4.25 -9.96 -8.54
N ASN A 52 2.95 -9.66 -8.64
CA ASN A 52 2.47 -8.29 -8.75
C ASN A 52 2.85 -7.46 -7.53
N GLN A 53 2.64 -7.98 -6.32
CA GLN A 53 3.02 -7.28 -5.08
C GLN A 53 4.51 -6.95 -5.07
N ARG A 54 5.38 -7.90 -5.43
CA ARG A 54 6.82 -7.65 -5.56
C ARG A 54 7.14 -6.60 -6.62
N TYR A 55 6.45 -6.62 -7.75
CA TYR A 55 6.61 -5.61 -8.80
C TYR A 55 6.22 -4.22 -8.28
N TYR A 56 5.06 -4.09 -7.66
CA TYR A 56 4.59 -2.83 -7.06
C TYR A 56 5.54 -2.34 -5.98
N CYS A 57 5.96 -3.18 -5.04
CA CYS A 57 6.92 -2.77 -4.00
C CYS A 57 8.25 -2.28 -4.57
N ARG A 58 8.73 -2.84 -5.69
CA ARG A 58 9.99 -2.43 -6.32
C ARG A 58 9.87 -1.20 -7.23
N LYS A 59 8.67 -0.94 -7.76
CA LYS A 59 8.43 0.08 -8.78
C LYS A 59 7.45 1.16 -8.34
N SER A 60 7.03 1.14 -7.08
CA SER A 60 6.00 2.03 -6.52
C SER A 60 6.32 3.49 -6.77
N GLU A 61 7.55 3.92 -6.47
CA GLU A 61 7.99 5.31 -6.67
C GLU A 61 7.90 5.73 -8.15
N ALA A 62 8.40 4.89 -9.06
CA ALA A 62 8.33 5.15 -10.49
C ALA A 62 6.88 5.15 -11.03
N LEU A 63 6.01 4.32 -10.47
CA LEU A 63 4.58 4.29 -10.83
C LEU A 63 3.85 5.53 -10.28
N ILE A 64 4.16 5.95 -9.06
CA ILE A 64 3.63 7.18 -8.45
C ILE A 64 4.08 8.40 -9.27
N GLU A 65 5.35 8.47 -9.65
CA GLU A 65 5.90 9.57 -10.45
C GLU A 65 5.23 9.63 -11.84
N LYS A 66 5.05 8.47 -12.51
CA LYS A 66 4.30 8.40 -13.77
C LYS A 66 2.85 8.83 -13.61
N ALA A 67 2.19 8.44 -12.52
CA ALA A 67 0.81 8.84 -12.25
C ALA A 67 0.70 10.36 -12.03
N LYS A 68 1.65 10.96 -11.30
CA LYS A 68 1.74 12.42 -11.12
C LYS A 68 1.93 13.15 -12.44
N GLN A 69 2.87 12.68 -13.28
CA GLN A 69 3.11 13.26 -14.60
C GLN A 69 1.90 13.13 -15.53
N HIS A 70 1.19 12.01 -15.46
CA HIS A 70 -0.05 11.81 -16.19
C HIS A 70 -1.10 12.83 -15.75
N ASN A 71 -1.37 12.97 -14.45
CA ASN A 71 -2.35 13.92 -13.93
C ASN A 71 -2.00 15.37 -14.29
N LYS A 72 -0.72 15.75 -14.22
CA LYS A 72 -0.27 17.09 -14.63
C LYS A 72 -0.62 17.40 -16.09
N ARG A 73 -0.54 16.42 -16.99
CA ARG A 73 -0.94 16.61 -18.41
C ARG A 73 -2.43 16.92 -18.57
N TYR A 74 -3.29 16.49 -17.64
CA TYR A 74 -4.72 16.82 -17.67
C TYR A 74 -5.02 18.19 -17.06
N ASP A 75 -4.16 18.68 -16.18
CA ASP A 75 -4.27 20.04 -15.63
C ASP A 75 -3.71 21.09 -16.62
N ASP A 76 -2.71 20.72 -17.43
CA ASP A 76 -2.07 21.59 -18.43
C ASP A 76 -2.85 21.66 -19.76
N GLU A 77 -3.78 20.73 -20.03
CA GLU A 77 -4.74 20.84 -21.14
C GLU A 77 -5.81 21.86 -20.76
N PRO A 78 -6.01 22.96 -21.53
CA PRO A 78 -7.13 23.84 -21.29
C PRO A 78 -8.40 23.06 -21.62
N ARG A 79 -9.01 22.47 -20.58
CA ARG A 79 -10.37 21.94 -20.66
C ARG A 79 -11.23 23.08 -21.19
N LEU A 80 -11.57 23.01 -22.47
CA LEU A 80 -12.60 23.87 -23.01
C LEU A 80 -13.82 23.67 -22.11
N PRO A 81 -14.44 24.74 -21.60
CA PRO A 81 -15.68 24.61 -20.85
C PRO A 81 -16.61 23.70 -21.65
N TRP A 82 -17.23 22.72 -21.00
CA TRP A 82 -18.10 21.73 -21.67
C TRP A 82 -19.09 22.39 -22.63
N GLN A 83 -19.52 23.63 -22.33
CA GLN A 83 -20.31 24.51 -23.19
C GLN A 83 -19.74 24.70 -24.61
N ARG A 84 -18.42 24.88 -24.76
CA ARG A 84 -17.74 25.09 -26.04
C ARG A 84 -17.56 23.78 -26.82
N GLN A 85 -17.51 22.63 -26.14
CA GLN A 85 -17.48 21.31 -26.80
C GLN A 85 -18.80 21.00 -27.53
N HIS A 86 -19.94 21.44 -26.96
CA HIS A 86 -21.25 21.28 -27.60
C HIS A 86 -21.46 22.22 -28.79
N GLN A 87 -20.89 23.42 -28.77
CA GLN A 87 -20.96 24.37 -29.88
C GLN A 87 -20.15 23.92 -31.10
N LEU A 88 -18.91 23.45 -30.90
CA LEU A 88 -18.09 22.90 -32.00
C LEU A 88 -18.74 21.68 -32.67
N ARG A 89 -19.49 20.87 -31.90
CA ARG A 89 -20.23 19.73 -32.44
C ARG A 89 -21.40 20.12 -33.35
N ASN A 90 -21.93 21.35 -33.21
CA ASN A 90 -23.04 21.86 -34.01
C ASN A 90 -22.57 22.72 -35.21
N GLU A 91 -21.31 23.16 -35.23
CA GLU A 91 -20.73 23.95 -36.32
C GLU A 91 -20.08 23.09 -37.42
N ILE A 92 -19.85 21.80 -37.16
CA ILE A 92 -19.25 20.84 -38.11
C ILE A 92 -20.32 19.92 -38.74
N GLY A 93 -21.60 20.12 -38.42
CA GLY A 93 -22.75 19.43 -39.04
C GLY A 93 -23.58 20.38 -39.88
#